data_AF-A0A4V2AXP5-F1
#
_entry.id   AF-A0A4V2AXP5-F1
#
_cell.length_a   1.000
_cell.length_b   1.000
_cell.length_c   1.000
_cell.angle_alpha   90.00
_cell.angle_beta   90.00
_cell.angle_gamma   90.00
#
_symmetry.space_group_name_H-M   'P 1'
#
loop_
_entity.id
_entity.type
_entity.pdbx_description
1 polymer ?
#
loop_
_entity_poly.entity_id
_entity_poly.type
_entity_poly.pdbx_seq_one_letter_code
_entity_poly.pdbx_strand_id
1 'polypeptide(L)'
;RNESWAADNLDMLYLDDEKLAWAKATGDHESDGSVDLHKDCNGAVLQTGDTVVLTKSLDVKGSTLNAKMGTVVKNIRLVENNNEQIEGRIEGQVIVILTKYVRKQNN
;
A
#
# COMPACT_ATOMS: atom_id res chain seq x y z
N ARG A 1 48.71 10.24 43.78
CA ARG A 1 47.71 9.15 43.60
C ARG A 1 46.42 9.56 44.30
N ASN A 2 45.52 10.25 43.61
CA ASN A 2 44.09 9.91 43.60
C ASN A 2 43.45 10.70 42.45
N GLU A 3 42.67 10.00 41.63
CA GLU A 3 42.42 10.32 40.24
C GLU A 3 41.17 11.18 40.07
N SER A 4 41.32 12.50 40.06
CA SER A 4 40.23 13.47 39.81
C SER A 4 39.88 13.64 38.32
N TRP A 5 40.13 12.61 37.51
CA TRP A 5 39.74 12.54 36.09
C TRP A 5 38.71 11.43 35.83
N ALA A 6 38.38 10.62 36.84
CA ALA A 6 37.49 9.47 36.73
C ALA A 6 36.09 9.70 37.34
N ALA A 7 35.63 10.96 37.42
CA ALA A 7 34.33 11.30 38.02
C ALA A 7 33.40 12.13 37.10
N ASP A 8 33.75 12.27 35.82
CA ASP A 8 32.96 12.99 34.81
C ASP A 8 32.54 12.02 33.68
N ASN A 9 32.02 10.85 34.04
CA ASN A 9 31.46 9.89 33.07
C ASN A 9 30.26 9.10 33.63
N LEU A 10 29.60 9.62 34.66
CA LEU A 10 28.41 8.98 35.26
C LEU A 10 27.24 9.96 35.43
N ASP A 11 27.16 10.97 34.56
CA ASP A 11 26.02 11.88 34.49
C ASP A 11 25.64 12.17 33.03
N MET A 12 25.48 11.11 32.22
CA MET A 12 24.94 11.25 30.85
C MET A 12 24.16 10.00 30.41
N LEU A 13 23.41 9.38 31.34
CA LEU A 13 22.59 8.20 31.04
C LEU A 13 21.21 8.20 31.73
N TYR A 14 20.77 9.34 32.26
CA TYR A 14 19.44 9.51 32.86
C TYR A 14 18.59 10.53 32.08
N LEU A 15 18.60 10.42 30.75
CA LEU A 15 17.71 11.21 29.87
C LEU A 15 16.99 10.35 28.83
N ASP A 16 16.95 9.03 29.02
CA ASP A 16 16.29 8.09 28.09
C ASP A 16 14.91 7.62 28.56
N ASP A 17 14.56 7.75 29.85
CA ASP A 17 13.24 7.39 30.36
C ASP A 17 12.13 8.41 30.00
N GLU A 18 12.43 9.72 29.99
CA GLU A 18 11.45 10.74 29.60
C GLU A 18 11.14 10.71 28.09
N LYS A 19 12.09 10.26 27.27
CA LYS A 19 11.89 10.12 25.82
C LYS A 19 11.11 8.84 25.48
N LEU A 20 11.29 7.77 26.25
CA LEU A 20 10.45 6.57 26.14
C LEU A 20 8.99 6.86 26.56
N ALA A 21 8.78 7.74 27.54
CA ALA A 21 7.44 8.17 27.95
C ALA A 21 6.73 9.03 26.88
N TRP A 22 7.45 9.90 26.16
CA TRP A 22 6.87 10.62 25.00
C TRP A 22 6.56 9.69 23.82
N ALA A 23 7.37 8.66 23.59
CA ALA A 23 7.07 7.63 22.59
C ALA A 23 5.83 6.80 22.96
N LYS A 24 5.47 6.70 24.25
CA LYS A 24 4.27 6.00 24.72
C LYS A 24 3.04 6.89 24.91
N ALA A 25 3.22 8.20 25.15
CA ALA A 25 2.13 9.15 25.40
C ALA A 25 1.61 9.83 24.13
N THR A 26 2.47 9.95 23.10
CA THR A 26 1.97 10.17 21.74
C THR A 26 1.45 8.82 21.30
N GLY A 27 0.14 8.61 21.40
CA GLY A 27 -0.51 7.40 20.93
C GLY A 27 -0.14 7.11 19.49
N ASP A 28 0.94 6.35 19.31
CA ASP A 28 1.01 5.27 18.34
C ASP A 28 -0.09 4.31 18.74
N HIS A 29 -1.32 4.77 18.50
CA HIS A 29 -2.36 3.90 18.07
C HIS A 29 -1.70 3.17 16.91
N GLU A 30 -1.29 1.92 17.17
CA GLU A 30 -1.56 0.80 16.29
C GLU A 30 -3.05 0.83 15.92
N SER A 31 -3.53 1.93 15.33
CA SER A 31 -4.36 1.79 14.18
C SER A 31 -3.45 0.97 13.30
N ASP A 32 -3.76 -0.31 13.21
CA ASP A 32 -4.35 -0.89 12.01
C ASP A 32 -4.97 0.19 11.09
N GLY A 33 -4.15 1.18 10.72
CA GLY A 33 -4.27 2.01 9.57
C GLY A 33 -3.82 1.07 8.48
N SER A 34 -4.65 0.06 8.25
CA SER A 34 -5.07 -0.33 6.94
C SER A 34 -5.36 0.96 6.17
N VAL A 35 -4.30 1.67 5.78
CA VAL A 35 -4.33 2.57 4.64
C VAL A 35 -4.85 1.63 3.59
N ASP A 36 -6.10 1.86 3.24
CA ASP A 36 -6.94 0.99 2.44
C ASP A 36 -6.40 1.08 1.00
N LEU A 37 -5.20 0.53 0.86
CA LEU A 37 -4.34 0.63 -0.29
C LEU A 37 -4.85 -0.38 -1.28
N HIS A 38 -4.97 0.07 -2.52
CA HIS A 38 -5.35 -0.81 -3.61
C HIS A 38 -4.23 -1.83 -3.79
N LYS A 39 -4.50 -3.07 -3.40
CA LYS A 39 -3.55 -4.18 -3.50
C LYS A 39 -4.00 -5.15 -4.57
N ASP A 40 -3.08 -5.59 -5.41
CA ASP A 40 -3.35 -6.63 -6.40
C ASP A 40 -3.48 -8.02 -5.73
N CYS A 41 -3.75 -9.07 -6.50
CA CYS A 41 -3.89 -10.43 -5.98
C CYS A 41 -2.61 -10.97 -5.28
N ASN A 42 -1.45 -10.35 -5.51
CA ASN A 42 -0.17 -10.73 -4.93
C ASN A 42 0.23 -9.84 -3.74
N GLY A 43 -0.58 -8.85 -3.37
CA GLY A 43 -0.30 -7.91 -2.29
C GLY A 43 0.57 -6.71 -2.68
N ALA A 44 0.88 -6.53 -3.97
CA ALA A 44 1.55 -5.36 -4.49
C ALA A 44 0.61 -4.15 -4.50
N VAL A 45 1.10 -3.01 -4.01
CA VAL A 45 0.36 -1.74 -4.04
C VAL A 45 0.27 -1.25 -5.48
N LEU A 46 -0.96 -0.98 -5.90
CA LEU A 46 -1.33 -0.39 -7.17
C LEU A 46 -1.35 1.13 -7.06
N GLN A 47 -0.86 1.81 -8.10
CA GLN A 47 -0.87 3.25 -8.22
C GLN A 47 -1.57 3.67 -9.51
N THR A 48 -2.11 4.88 -9.53
CA THR A 48 -2.67 5.45 -10.76
C THR A 48 -1.57 5.54 -11.82
N GLY A 49 -1.87 5.05 -13.03
CA GLY A 49 -0.92 4.95 -14.13
C GLY A 49 -0.23 3.59 -14.26
N ASP A 50 -0.36 2.68 -13.28
CA ASP A 50 0.21 1.34 -13.37
C ASP A 50 -0.40 0.52 -14.52
N THR A 51 0.31 -0.55 -14.89
CA THR A 51 -0.20 -1.59 -15.79
C THR A 51 -0.48 -2.86 -15.00
N VAL A 52 -1.63 -3.46 -15.22
CA VAL A 52 -2.06 -4.69 -14.57
C VAL A 52 -2.51 -5.74 -15.58
N VAL A 53 -2.46 -7.00 -15.19
CA VAL A 53 -2.89 -8.15 -16.00
C VAL A 53 -4.02 -8.86 -15.28
N LEU A 54 -5.06 -9.19 -16.03
CA LEU A 54 -6.18 -9.99 -15.54
C LEU A 54 -5.75 -11.44 -15.26
N THR A 55 -5.96 -11.91 -14.04
CA THR A 55 -5.66 -13.29 -13.64
C THR A 55 -6.81 -14.26 -13.89
N LYS A 56 -8.01 -13.73 -14.18
CA LYS A 56 -9.20 -14.51 -14.52
C LYS A 56 -9.95 -13.86 -15.68
N SER A 57 -10.70 -14.69 -16.41
CA SER A 57 -11.64 -14.20 -17.42
C SER A 57 -12.87 -13.63 -16.73
N LEU A 58 -13.23 -12.39 -17.07
CA LEU A 58 -14.33 -11.64 -16.48
C LEU A 58 -15.22 -11.11 -17.59
N ASP A 59 -16.53 -11.21 -17.37
CA ASP A 59 -17.52 -10.59 -18.24
C ASP A 59 -17.71 -9.13 -17.83
N VAL A 60 -17.56 -8.21 -18.78
CA VAL A 60 -17.69 -6.78 -18.50
C VAL A 60 -19.17 -6.42 -18.52
N LYS A 61 -19.70 -6.06 -17.35
CA LYS A 61 -21.08 -5.56 -17.25
C LYS A 61 -21.28 -4.34 -18.15
N GLY A 62 -22.29 -4.39 -19.01
CA GLY A 62 -22.62 -3.29 -19.92
C GLY A 62 -21.86 -3.30 -21.25
N SER A 63 -21.14 -4.36 -21.58
CA SER A 63 -20.54 -4.56 -22.91
C SER A 63 -20.57 -6.02 -23.32
N THR A 64 -20.51 -6.30 -24.62
CA THR A 64 -20.34 -7.67 -25.15
C THR A 64 -18.87 -8.12 -25.08
N LEU A 65 -18.01 -7.32 -24.45
CA LEU A 65 -16.59 -7.54 -24.34
C LEU A 65 -16.30 -8.51 -23.19
N ASN A 66 -15.73 -9.66 -23.53
CA ASN A 66 -15.25 -10.62 -22.54
C ASN A 66 -13.74 -10.39 -22.30
N ALA A 67 -13.40 -9.90 -21.12
CA ALA A 67 -12.01 -9.67 -20.75
C ALA A 67 -11.38 -11.01 -20.35
N LYS A 68 -10.61 -11.61 -21.28
CA LYS A 68 -10.00 -12.93 -21.06
C LYS A 68 -8.84 -12.84 -20.05
N MET A 69 -8.57 -13.96 -19.37
CA MET A 69 -7.33 -14.13 -18.59
C MET A 69 -6.10 -13.76 -19.44
N GLY A 70 -5.17 -13.01 -18.84
CA GLY A 70 -3.97 -12.51 -19.52
C GLY A 70 -4.15 -11.18 -20.25
N THR A 71 -5.37 -10.62 -20.28
CA THR A 71 -5.60 -9.29 -20.87
C THR A 71 -4.85 -8.23 -20.06
N VAL A 72 -4.08 -7.40 -20.75
CA VAL A 72 -3.29 -6.31 -20.16
C VAL A 72 -4.12 -5.03 -20.14
N VAL A 73 -4.21 -4.41 -18.97
CA VAL A 73 -4.92 -3.15 -18.75
C VAL A 73 -3.88 -2.11 -18.34
N LYS A 74 -3.67 -1.13 -19.20
CA LYS A 74 -2.66 -0.07 -19.00
C LYS A 74 -3.33 1.18 -18.43
N ASN A 75 -2.55 2.00 -17.73
CA ASN A 75 -2.98 3.30 -17.22
C ASN A 75 -4.24 3.18 -16.33
N ILE A 76 -4.17 2.30 -15.34
CA ILE A 76 -5.26 2.12 -14.38
C ILE A 76 -5.46 3.37 -13.51
N ARG A 77 -6.66 3.55 -12.98
CA ARG A 77 -6.99 4.58 -12.00
C ARG A 77 -7.54 3.93 -10.74
N LEU A 78 -7.09 4.41 -9.59
CA LEU A 78 -7.57 3.95 -8.29
C LEU A 78 -8.93 4.58 -7.95
N VAL A 79 -9.80 3.82 -7.31
CA VAL A 79 -11.13 4.28 -6.87
C VAL A 79 -11.04 4.72 -5.42
N GLU A 80 -11.12 6.02 -5.17
CA GLU A 80 -10.98 6.60 -3.82
C GLU A 80 -12.05 6.09 -2.83
N ASN A 81 -13.20 5.67 -3.34
CA ASN A 81 -14.32 5.16 -2.54
C ASN A 81 -14.25 3.65 -2.26
N ASN A 82 -13.39 2.89 -2.94
CA ASN A 82 -13.31 1.44 -2.81
C ASN A 82 -11.93 0.89 -3.20
N ASN A 83 -11.13 0.51 -2.20
CA ASN A 83 -9.80 -0.08 -2.38
C ASN A 83 -9.78 -1.39 -3.17
N GLU A 84 -10.90 -2.11 -3.19
CA GLU A 84 -11.02 -3.38 -3.90
C GLU A 84 -11.32 -3.18 -5.37
N GLN A 85 -11.51 -1.94 -5.84
CA GLN A 85 -11.88 -1.63 -7.21
C GLN A 85 -10.88 -0.68 -7.86
N ILE A 86 -10.59 -0.95 -9.13
CA ILE A 86 -9.82 -0.06 -10.00
C ILE A 86 -10.56 0.16 -11.30
N GLU A 87 -10.37 1.33 -11.88
CA GLU A 87 -10.83 1.64 -13.21
C GLU A 87 -9.72 1.36 -14.21
N GLY A 88 -10.06 0.64 -15.28
CA GLY A 88 -9.16 0.31 -16.37
C GLY A 88 -9.77 0.69 -17.70
N ARG A 89 -8.93 0.83 -18.73
CA ARG A 89 -9.39 1.02 -20.10
C ARG A 89 -9.03 -0.21 -20.95
N ILE A 90 -10.04 -0.82 -21.58
CA ILE A 90 -9.90 -1.93 -22.52
C ILE A 90 -10.66 -1.57 -23.80
N GLU A 91 -9.99 -1.66 -24.96
CA GLU A 91 -10.59 -1.35 -26.29
C GLU A 91 -11.34 0.00 -26.35
N GLY A 92 -10.86 1.01 -25.62
CA GLY A 92 -11.48 2.34 -25.57
C GLY A 92 -12.63 2.49 -24.58
N GLN A 93 -13.08 1.41 -23.95
CA GLN A 93 -14.11 1.42 -22.92
C GLN A 93 -13.50 1.48 -21.52
N VAL A 94 -14.11 2.27 -20.62
CA VAL A 94 -13.73 2.30 -19.20
C VAL A 94 -14.51 1.21 -18.48
N ILE A 95 -13.80 0.38 -17.74
CA ILE A 95 -14.37 -0.73 -16.99
C ILE A 95 -13.89 -0.69 -15.54
N VAL A 96 -14.73 -1.17 -14.63
CA VAL A 96 -14.38 -1.33 -13.22
C VAL A 96 -14.02 -2.78 -12.97
N ILE A 97 -12.85 -3.02 -12.39
CA ILE A 97 -12.28 -4.34 -12.15
C ILE A 97 -11.95 -4.47 -10.66
N LEU A 98 -12.22 -5.64 -10.09
CA LEU A 98 -11.81 -5.92 -8.72
C LEU A 98 -10.30 -6.19 -8.64
N THR A 99 -9.61 -5.57 -7.69
CA THR A 99 -8.16 -5.70 -7.50
C THR A 99 -7.71 -7.13 -7.20
N LYS A 100 -8.59 -7.96 -6.63
CA LYS A 100 -8.35 -9.40 -6.39
C LYS A 100 -8.17 -10.24 -7.67
N TYR A 101 -8.58 -9.73 -8.83
CA TYR A 101 -8.47 -10.42 -10.12
C TYR A 101 -7.44 -9.81 -11.04
N VAL A 102 -6.63 -8.88 -10.55
CA VAL A 102 -5.55 -8.26 -11.31
C VAL A 102 -4.23 -8.53 -10.63
N ARG A 103 -3.19 -8.58 -11.44
CA ARG A 103 -1.80 -8.67 -11.01
C ARG A 103 -1.04 -7.46 -11.54
N LYS A 104 -0.26 -6.79 -10.70
CA LYS A 104 0.63 -5.71 -11.16
C LYS A 104 1.67 -6.25 -12.15
N GLN A 105 1.78 -5.62 -13.32
CA GLN A 105 2.83 -5.91 -14.28
C GLN A 105 4.01 -5.00 -13.99
N ASN A 106 5.07 -5.55 -13.38
CA ASN A 106 6.36 -4.88 -13.38
C ASN A 106 6.92 -4.96 -14.80
N ASN A 107 7.17 -3.81 -15.41
CA ASN A 107 7.89 -3.69 -16.67
C ASN A 107 9.39 -3.57 -16.40
#